data_AF-A0A661QSC6-F1
#
_entry.id   AF-A0A661QSC6-F1
#
_cell.length_a   1.000
_cell.length_b   1.000
_cell.length_c   1.000
_cell.angle_alpha   90.00
_cell.angle_beta   90.00
_cell.angle_gamma   90.00
#
_symmetry.space_group_name_H-M   'P 1'
#
loop_
_entity.id
_entity.type
_entity.pdbx_description
1 polymer ?
#
loop_
_entity_poly.entity_id
_entity_poly.type
_entity_poly.pdbx_seq_one_letter_code
_entity_poly.pdbx_strand_id
1 'polypeptide(L)'
;MNTEDTQIRFSAEDEDLFNSARLLLLFDVLEGHGIKGGINIERAAYYDFFSAQPFLVLGKGEKDIKFELLYEGFESTTIGYISSSQRFANRREKLKHYLAGLLTLDLIKVSNADGQLVYSITKEGKCVASKFKSLYTKAYRKSGRIITNKLSKMSNKKLAENAREWLKAEPFLIDLYDF
;
A
#
# COMPACT_ATOMS: atom_id res chain seq x y z
N MET A 1 -36.36 10.09 23.42
CA MET A 1 -35.98 10.44 22.04
C MET A 1 -34.47 10.61 22.07
N ASN A 2 -33.72 9.52 21.89
CA ASN A 2 -32.26 9.54 21.91
C ASN A 2 -31.76 9.88 20.52
N THR A 3 -31.17 11.06 20.36
CA THR A 3 -30.30 11.39 19.24
C THR A 3 -29.01 10.61 19.42
N GLU A 4 -28.87 9.49 18.73
CA GLU A 4 -27.57 8.85 18.54
C GLU A 4 -26.70 9.81 17.72
N ASP A 5 -25.76 10.47 18.42
CA ASP A 5 -24.60 11.11 17.79
C ASP A 5 -23.90 10.04 16.95
N THR A 6 -24.20 10.04 15.66
CA THR A 6 -23.46 9.26 14.68
C THR A 6 -22.09 9.92 14.58
N GLN A 7 -21.16 9.52 15.45
CA GLN A 7 -19.75 9.87 15.28
C GLN A 7 -19.30 9.33 13.93
N ILE A 8 -19.32 10.17 12.91
CA ILE A 8 -18.67 9.91 11.63
C ILE A 8 -17.19 9.72 11.97
N ARG A 9 -16.75 8.46 12.05
CA ARG A 9 -15.34 8.14 12.23
C ARG A 9 -14.64 8.49 10.93
N PHE A 10 -14.01 9.66 10.89
CA PHE A 10 -13.03 9.99 9.87
C PHE A 10 -11.85 9.03 9.99
N SER A 11 -11.68 8.12 9.03
CA SER A 11 -10.45 7.37 8.92
C SER A 11 -9.42 8.25 8.22
N ALA A 12 -8.18 8.28 8.72
CA ALA A 12 -7.09 8.94 8.00
C ALA A 12 -6.91 8.36 6.57
N GLU A 13 -7.35 7.13 6.34
CA GLU A 13 -7.31 6.49 5.02
C GLU A 13 -8.36 7.01 4.02
N ASP A 14 -9.30 7.85 4.48
CA ASP A 14 -10.27 8.53 3.62
C ASP A 14 -9.71 9.84 3.03
N GLU A 15 -8.60 10.34 3.59
CA GLU A 15 -7.96 11.60 3.17
C GLU A 15 -6.95 11.38 2.03
N ASP A 16 -7.14 12.08 0.91
CA ASP A 16 -6.30 11.96 -0.28
C ASP A 16 -4.85 12.36 -0.02
N LEU A 17 -4.64 13.40 0.81
CA LEU A 17 -3.30 13.85 1.20
C LEU A 17 -2.56 12.79 2.02
N PHE A 18 -3.26 12.14 2.95
CA PHE A 18 -2.69 11.06 3.76
C PHE A 18 -2.28 9.88 2.88
N ASN A 19 -3.16 9.48 1.95
CA ASN A 19 -2.87 8.40 1.02
C ASN A 19 -1.71 8.72 0.07
N SER A 20 -1.62 9.96 -0.41
CA SER A 20 -0.49 10.42 -1.24
C SER A 20 0.83 10.42 -0.46
N ALA A 21 0.82 10.90 0.79
CA ALA A 21 1.99 10.87 1.67
C ALA A 21 2.44 9.43 1.98
N ARG A 22 1.49 8.54 2.22
CA ARG A 22 1.76 7.11 2.41
C ARG A 22 2.33 6.45 1.15
N LEU A 23 1.80 6.76 -0.02
CA LEU A 23 2.33 6.26 -1.28
C LEU A 23 3.76 6.75 -1.52
N LEU A 24 4.08 8.00 -1.14
CA LEU A 24 5.46 8.50 -1.18
C LEU A 24 6.38 7.72 -0.22
N LEU A 25 5.92 7.45 1.01
CA LEU A 25 6.64 6.61 1.97
C LEU A 25 6.92 5.21 1.42
N LEU A 26 5.96 4.64 0.68
CA LEU A 26 6.15 3.35 0.02
C LEU A 26 7.29 3.41 -0.99
N PHE A 27 7.33 4.40 -1.89
CA PHE A 27 8.42 4.48 -2.86
C PHE A 27 9.79 4.66 -2.21
N ASP A 28 9.87 5.40 -1.09
CA ASP A 28 11.10 5.51 -0.31
C ASP A 28 11.53 4.16 0.30
N VAL A 29 10.57 3.36 0.78
CA VAL A 29 10.82 1.99 1.25
C VAL A 29 11.29 1.08 0.13
N LEU A 30 10.65 1.13 -1.03
CA LEU A 30 10.99 0.30 -2.20
C LEU A 30 12.42 0.59 -2.68
N GLU A 31 12.80 1.86 -2.78
CA GLU A 31 14.16 2.20 -3.18
C GLU A 31 15.19 1.83 -2.11
N GLY A 32 14.85 2.04 -0.83
CA GLY A 32 15.68 1.59 0.30
C GLY A 32 15.88 0.07 0.34
N HIS A 33 14.96 -0.70 -0.23
CA HIS A 33 15.08 -2.15 -0.42
C HIS A 33 15.86 -2.55 -1.68
N GLY A 34 16.24 -1.58 -2.53
CA GLY A 34 17.02 -1.81 -3.75
C GLY A 34 16.22 -1.80 -5.05
N ILE A 35 14.91 -1.53 -5.02
CA ILE A 35 14.07 -1.43 -6.22
C ILE A 35 14.22 -0.01 -6.81
N LYS A 36 15.36 0.23 -7.49
CA LYS A 36 15.74 1.55 -8.01
C LYS A 36 15.11 1.91 -9.36
N GLY A 37 14.80 0.89 -10.18
CA GLY A 37 14.18 1.08 -11.50
C GLY A 37 12.70 1.47 -11.46
N GLY A 38 12.11 1.51 -10.27
CA GLY A 38 10.69 1.75 -10.08
C GLY A 38 9.84 0.50 -10.28
N ILE A 39 8.53 0.70 -10.17
CA ILE A 39 7.52 -0.37 -10.30
C ILE A 39 6.35 0.12 -11.14
N ASN A 40 5.68 -0.79 -11.84
CA ASN A 40 4.45 -0.48 -12.56
C ASN A 40 3.28 -0.24 -11.59
N ILE A 41 2.17 0.30 -12.11
CA ILE A 41 1.00 0.66 -11.31
C ILE A 41 0.36 -0.55 -10.60
N GLU A 42 0.37 -1.73 -11.21
CA GLU A 42 -0.18 -2.94 -10.60
C GLU A 42 0.60 -3.37 -9.37
N ARG A 43 1.94 -3.40 -9.48
CA ARG A 43 2.80 -3.68 -8.33
C ARG A 43 2.63 -2.59 -7.27
N ALA A 44 2.50 -1.33 -7.66
CA ALA A 44 2.27 -0.24 -6.70
C ALA A 44 0.98 -0.47 -5.91
N ALA A 45 -0.11 -0.92 -6.55
CA ALA A 45 -1.36 -1.25 -5.88
C ALA A 45 -1.19 -2.37 -4.83
N TYR A 46 -0.50 -3.46 -5.18
CA TYR A 46 -0.24 -4.55 -4.23
C TYR A 46 0.66 -4.12 -3.07
N TYR A 47 1.77 -3.46 -3.36
CA TYR A 47 2.69 -2.99 -2.32
C TYR A 47 2.01 -2.00 -1.38
N ASP A 48 1.29 -1.00 -1.91
CA ASP A 48 0.61 0.01 -1.11
C ASP A 48 -0.46 -0.61 -0.19
N PHE A 49 -1.34 -1.44 -0.76
CA PHE A 49 -2.42 -2.05 0.00
C PHE A 49 -1.90 -3.04 1.05
N PHE A 50 -1.00 -3.96 0.68
CA PHE A 50 -0.52 -4.95 1.64
C PHE A 50 0.44 -4.36 2.68
N SER A 51 1.17 -3.28 2.37
CA SER A 51 1.94 -2.55 3.40
C SER A 51 1.02 -1.86 4.42
N ALA A 52 -0.17 -1.45 4.00
CA ALA A 52 -1.21 -0.95 4.90
C ALA A 52 -1.94 -2.05 5.67
N GLN A 53 -1.91 -3.29 5.18
CA GLN A 53 -2.68 -4.42 5.69
C GLN A 53 -1.82 -5.69 5.76
N PRO A 54 -0.69 -5.67 6.49
CA PRO A 54 0.32 -6.74 6.41
C PRO A 54 -0.21 -8.10 6.90
N PHE A 55 -1.17 -8.09 7.83
CA PHE A 55 -1.76 -9.30 8.39
C PHE A 55 -2.58 -10.13 7.40
N LEU A 56 -2.99 -9.55 6.26
CA LEU A 56 -3.63 -10.31 5.17
C LEU A 56 -2.66 -11.26 4.48
N VAL A 57 -1.38 -10.91 4.46
CA VAL A 57 -0.32 -11.61 3.71
C VAL A 57 0.51 -12.52 4.61
N LEU A 58 0.62 -12.17 5.90
CA LEU A 58 1.42 -12.93 6.85
C LEU A 58 0.69 -14.22 7.29
N GLY A 59 1.33 -15.37 7.03
CA GLY A 59 0.79 -16.69 7.34
C GLY A 59 0.83 -17.05 8.83
N LYS A 60 0.40 -18.27 9.17
CA LYS A 60 0.42 -18.78 10.56
C LYS A 60 1.83 -18.99 11.12
N GLY A 61 2.81 -19.27 10.26
CA GLY A 61 4.21 -19.49 10.66
C GLY A 61 5.00 -18.22 10.97
N GLU A 62 4.48 -17.03 10.65
CA GLU A 62 5.20 -15.75 10.78
C GLU A 62 4.84 -15.04 12.10
N LYS A 63 4.82 -15.79 13.22
CA LYS A 63 4.38 -15.26 14.53
C LYS A 63 5.27 -14.12 15.03
N ASP A 64 6.58 -14.25 14.89
CA ASP A 64 7.54 -13.25 15.38
C ASP A 64 7.40 -11.93 14.61
N ILE A 65 7.22 -12.00 13.29
CA ILE A 65 6.98 -10.83 12.44
C ILE A 65 5.66 -10.15 12.81
N LYS A 66 4.61 -10.93 13.07
CA LYS A 66 3.31 -10.39 13.51
C LYS A 66 3.42 -9.70 14.86
N PHE A 67 4.14 -10.30 15.81
CA PHE A 67 4.37 -9.70 17.12
C PHE A 67 5.16 -8.39 17.00
N GLU A 68 6.20 -8.36 16.16
CA GLU A 68 6.97 -7.15 15.91
C GLU A 68 6.11 -6.01 15.33
N LEU A 69 5.21 -6.32 14.39
CA LEU A 69 4.27 -5.33 13.85
C LEU A 69 3.30 -4.80 14.92
N LEU A 70 2.75 -5.67 15.76
CA LEU A 70 1.88 -5.25 16.87
C LEU A 70 2.62 -4.35 17.86
N TYR A 71 3.88 -4.69 18.18
CA TYR A 71 4.72 -3.91 19.08
C TYR A 71 5.01 -2.49 18.53
N GLU A 72 5.18 -2.36 17.21
CA GLU A 72 5.37 -1.08 16.52
C GLU A 72 4.05 -0.27 16.38
N GLY A 73 2.93 -0.77 16.92
CA GLY A 73 1.63 -0.11 16.90
C GLY A 73 0.81 -0.36 15.63
N PHE A 74 1.16 -1.37 14.83
CA PHE A 74 0.33 -1.78 13.69
C PHE A 74 -0.88 -2.56 14.19
N GLU A 75 -2.09 -2.07 13.89
CA GLU A 75 -3.30 -2.76 14.29
C GLU A 75 -3.61 -3.94 13.36
N SER A 76 -3.99 -5.07 13.95
CA SER A 76 -4.38 -6.28 13.21
C SER A 76 -5.87 -6.30 12.81
N THR A 77 -6.67 -5.41 13.41
CA THR A 77 -8.12 -5.34 13.22
C THR A 77 -8.48 -4.07 12.47
N THR A 78 -8.79 -4.18 11.18
CA THR A 78 -9.52 -3.13 10.47
C THR A 78 -11.01 -3.37 10.70
N ILE A 79 -11.63 -2.63 11.61
CA ILE A 79 -13.07 -2.65 11.85
C ILE A 79 -13.73 -1.94 10.66
N GLY A 80 -14.00 -2.67 9.58
CA GLY A 80 -14.61 -2.13 8.38
C GLY A 80 -15.71 -3.04 7.85
N TYR A 81 -16.87 -2.47 7.53
CA TYR A 81 -18.00 -3.16 6.90
C TYR A 81 -17.68 -3.68 5.48
N ILE A 82 -16.60 -3.16 4.88
CA ILE A 82 -16.19 -3.45 3.51
C ILE A 82 -15.12 -4.55 3.52
N SER A 83 -15.32 -5.56 2.66
CA SER A 83 -14.38 -6.69 2.50
C SER A 83 -12.99 -6.21 2.07
N SER A 84 -11.94 -6.96 2.39
CA SER A 84 -10.56 -6.67 1.95
C SER A 84 -10.44 -6.48 0.43
N SER A 85 -11.22 -7.25 -0.33
CA SER A 85 -11.27 -7.17 -1.80
C SER A 85 -11.84 -5.84 -2.29
N GLN A 86 -12.97 -5.40 -1.76
CA GLN A 86 -13.55 -4.09 -2.10
C GLN A 86 -12.64 -2.93 -1.66
N ARG A 87 -12.00 -3.03 -0.48
CA ARG A 87 -11.00 -2.03 -0.05
C ARG A 87 -9.83 -1.95 -1.03
N PHE A 88 -9.34 -3.10 -1.51
CA PHE A 88 -8.28 -3.14 -2.51
C PHE A 88 -8.71 -2.50 -3.83
N ALA A 89 -9.90 -2.84 -4.33
CA ALA A 89 -10.44 -2.28 -5.58
C ALA A 89 -10.55 -0.75 -5.51
N ASN A 90 -11.23 -0.21 -4.47
CA ASN A 90 -11.38 1.23 -4.27
C ASN A 90 -10.01 1.94 -4.17
N ARG A 91 -9.03 1.31 -3.51
CA ARG A 91 -7.68 1.85 -3.38
C ARG A 91 -6.92 1.84 -4.70
N ARG A 92 -7.06 0.77 -5.49
CA ARG A 92 -6.47 0.63 -6.84
C ARG A 92 -7.04 1.68 -7.80
N GLU A 93 -8.35 1.94 -7.75
CA GLU A 93 -8.99 2.98 -8.56
C GLU A 93 -8.41 4.37 -8.28
N LYS A 94 -8.27 4.74 -7.00
CA LYS A 94 -7.71 6.04 -6.59
C LYS A 94 -6.20 6.18 -6.81
N LEU A 95 -5.47 5.07 -7.01
CA LEU A 95 -4.01 5.10 -7.11
C LEU A 95 -3.48 6.01 -8.22
N LYS A 96 -4.15 6.05 -9.38
CA LYS A 96 -3.78 6.94 -10.50
C LYS A 96 -3.81 8.41 -10.08
N HIS A 97 -4.81 8.80 -9.28
CA HIS A 97 -4.93 10.16 -8.77
C HIS A 97 -3.76 10.52 -7.84
N TYR A 98 -3.42 9.64 -6.90
CA TYR A 98 -2.29 9.86 -5.99
C TYR A 98 -0.95 9.94 -6.74
N LEU A 99 -0.73 9.05 -7.71
CA LEU A 99 0.46 9.08 -8.56
C LEU A 99 0.56 10.39 -9.36
N ALA A 100 -0.54 10.87 -9.92
CA ALA A 100 -0.56 12.14 -10.64
C ALA A 100 -0.22 13.33 -9.72
N GLY A 101 -0.71 13.34 -8.48
CA GLY A 101 -0.37 14.36 -7.49
C GLY A 101 1.13 14.35 -7.15
N LEU A 102 1.70 13.17 -6.89
CA LEU A 102 3.13 13.03 -6.58
C LEU A 102 4.03 13.37 -7.77
N LEU A 103 3.61 13.05 -9.01
CA LEU A 103 4.32 13.43 -10.24
C LEU A 103 4.32 14.94 -10.44
N THR A 104 3.17 15.60 -10.25
CA THR A 104 3.02 17.06 -10.40
C THR A 104 3.93 17.81 -9.43
N LEU A 105 4.18 17.24 -8.25
CA LEU A 105 5.06 17.81 -7.23
C LEU A 105 6.53 17.40 -7.38
N ASP A 106 6.91 16.69 -8.45
CA ASP A 106 8.26 16.13 -8.67
C ASP A 106 8.79 15.25 -7.51
N LEU A 107 7.87 14.61 -6.76
CA LEU A 107 8.23 13.72 -5.65
C LEU A 107 8.47 12.29 -6.14
N ILE A 108 7.84 11.93 -7.25
CA ILE A 108 8.12 10.70 -8.00
C ILE A 108 8.35 11.05 -9.46
N LYS A 109 8.98 10.13 -10.20
CA LYS A 109 9.19 10.21 -11.64
C LYS A 109 8.64 8.97 -12.32
N VAL A 110 8.27 9.14 -13.58
CA VAL A 110 7.86 8.06 -14.48
C VAL A 110 8.95 7.83 -15.52
N SER A 111 9.21 6.57 -15.84
CA SER A 111 10.10 6.15 -16.92
C SER A 111 9.50 4.95 -17.65
N ASN A 112 9.97 4.69 -18.87
CA ASN A 112 9.63 3.48 -19.60
C ASN A 112 10.68 2.41 -19.32
N ALA A 113 10.25 1.23 -18.86
CA ALA A 113 11.07 0.04 -18.73
C ALA A 113 10.34 -1.11 -19.45
N ASP A 114 10.97 -1.68 -20.47
CA ASP A 114 10.45 -2.81 -21.25
C ASP A 114 9.02 -2.58 -21.80
N GLY A 115 8.72 -1.36 -22.25
CA GLY A 115 7.41 -1.01 -22.80
C GLY A 115 6.34 -0.73 -21.73
N GLN A 116 6.70 -0.73 -20.44
CA GLN A 116 5.80 -0.44 -19.34
C GLN A 116 6.19 0.87 -18.65
N LEU A 117 5.18 1.64 -18.22
CA LEU A 117 5.40 2.78 -17.35
C LEU A 117 5.73 2.30 -15.94
N VAL A 118 6.88 2.74 -15.43
CA VAL A 118 7.34 2.46 -14.07
C VAL A 118 7.56 3.76 -13.30
N TYR A 119 7.20 3.74 -12.02
CA TYR A 119 7.25 4.87 -11.12
C TYR A 119 8.34 4.66 -10.07
N SER A 120 9.15 5.68 -9.81
CA SER A 120 10.21 5.67 -8.79
C SER A 120 10.28 7.01 -8.07
N ILE A 121 10.79 7.02 -6.84
CA ILE A 121 10.94 8.26 -6.06
C ILE A 121 12.09 9.12 -6.59
N THR A 122 11.94 10.44 -6.51
CA THR A 122 13.00 11.40 -6.85
C THR A 122 13.88 11.70 -5.63
N LYS A 123 14.94 12.50 -5.81
CA LYS A 123 15.74 12.99 -4.69
C LYS A 123 14.91 13.89 -3.77
N GLU A 124 14.04 14.73 -4.33
CA GLU A 124 13.14 15.60 -3.56
C GLU A 124 12.08 14.78 -2.83
N GLY A 125 11.52 13.77 -3.49
CA GLY A 125 10.61 12.80 -2.86
C GLY A 125 11.21 12.16 -1.62
N LYS A 126 12.47 11.74 -1.67
CA LYS A 126 13.18 11.23 -0.48
C LYS A 126 13.32 12.27 0.62
N CYS A 127 13.68 13.50 0.25
CA CYS A 127 13.82 14.60 1.19
C CYS A 127 12.50 14.81 1.95
N VAL A 128 11.39 14.90 1.23
CA VAL A 128 10.05 15.01 1.82
C VAL A 128 9.69 13.78 2.65
N ALA A 129 9.88 12.57 2.11
CA ALA A 129 9.59 11.33 2.83
C ALA A 129 10.36 11.21 4.15
N SER A 130 11.60 11.72 4.20
CA SER A 130 12.44 11.72 5.39
C SER A 130 11.92 12.62 6.52
N LYS A 131 11.10 13.63 6.20
CA LYS A 131 10.49 14.57 7.17
C LYS A 131 9.30 13.94 7.91
N PHE A 132 8.71 12.86 7.40
CA PHE A 132 7.65 12.14 8.11
C PHE A 132 8.24 11.34 9.28
N LYS A 133 7.94 11.77 10.52
CA LYS A 133 8.48 11.20 11.76
C LYS A 133 7.43 10.63 12.73
N SER A 134 6.16 10.63 12.34
CA SER A 134 5.05 10.15 13.19
C SER A 134 5.21 8.66 13.54
N LEU A 135 4.54 8.21 14.61
CA LEU A 135 4.48 6.79 14.98
C LEU A 135 3.94 5.95 13.82
N TYR A 136 2.86 6.41 13.18
CA TYR A 136 2.31 5.78 11.97
C TYR A 136 3.38 5.60 10.89
N THR A 137 4.20 6.63 10.65
CA THR A 137 5.24 6.55 9.61
C THR A 137 6.27 5.48 9.94
N LYS A 138 6.70 5.36 11.19
CA LYS A 138 7.66 4.33 11.62
C LYS A 138 7.07 2.93 11.41
N ALA A 139 5.83 2.74 11.88
CA ALA A 139 5.10 1.49 11.73
C ALA A 139 4.89 1.12 10.25
N TYR A 140 4.46 2.08 9.41
CA TYR A 140 4.27 1.88 7.98
C TYR A 140 5.57 1.54 7.25
N ARG A 141 6.68 2.21 7.58
CA ARG A 141 7.99 1.88 7.00
C ARG A 141 8.44 0.47 7.36
N LYS A 142 8.17 0.02 8.59
CA LYS A 142 8.47 -1.35 9.02
C LYS A 142 7.64 -2.37 8.25
N SER A 143 6.32 -2.18 8.21
CA SER A 143 5.40 -3.01 7.43
C SER A 143 5.80 -3.05 5.95
N GLY A 144 6.04 -1.89 5.35
CA GLY A 144 6.49 -1.76 3.98
C GLY A 144 7.76 -2.56 3.68
N ARG A 145 8.74 -2.58 4.59
CA ARG A 145 9.98 -3.38 4.39
C ARG A 145 9.68 -4.89 4.42
N ILE A 146 8.86 -5.34 5.35
CA ILE A 146 8.46 -6.75 5.48
C ILE A 146 7.72 -7.20 4.20
N ILE A 147 6.72 -6.43 3.80
CA ILE A 147 5.92 -6.72 2.61
C ILE A 147 6.78 -6.61 1.35
N THR A 148 7.63 -5.59 1.24
CA THR A 148 8.53 -5.44 0.10
C THR A 148 9.42 -6.67 -0.06
N ASN A 149 10.07 -7.12 1.03
CA ASN A 149 10.92 -8.31 1.02
C ASN A 149 10.17 -9.60 0.63
N LYS A 150 8.88 -9.70 0.95
CA LYS A 150 8.07 -10.86 0.64
C LYS A 150 7.61 -10.85 -0.82
N LEU A 151 7.09 -9.72 -1.31
CA LEU A 151 6.50 -9.63 -2.64
C LEU A 151 7.54 -9.42 -3.76
N SER A 152 8.71 -8.87 -3.46
CA SER A 152 9.78 -8.64 -4.45
C SER A 152 10.29 -9.94 -5.08
N LYS A 153 10.18 -11.06 -4.37
CA LYS A 153 10.57 -12.40 -4.81
C LYS A 153 9.55 -13.06 -5.74
N MET A 154 8.38 -12.45 -5.94
CA MET A 154 7.29 -13.03 -6.74
C MET A 154 7.28 -12.44 -8.15
N SER A 155 6.94 -13.26 -9.15
CA SER A 155 6.57 -12.75 -10.48
C SER A 155 5.21 -12.04 -10.42
N ASN A 156 4.90 -11.20 -11.41
CA ASN A 156 3.59 -10.52 -11.47
C ASN A 156 2.42 -11.53 -11.45
N LYS A 157 2.54 -12.63 -12.21
CA LYS A 157 1.55 -13.71 -12.21
C LYS A 157 1.37 -14.32 -10.82
N LYS A 158 2.48 -14.67 -10.15
CA LYS A 158 2.41 -15.29 -8.82
C LYS A 158 1.87 -14.33 -7.76
N LEU A 159 2.20 -13.05 -7.87
CA LEU A 159 1.69 -12.00 -7.01
C LEU A 159 0.17 -11.85 -7.18
N ALA A 160 -0.32 -11.81 -8.42
CA ALA A 160 -1.76 -11.74 -8.70
C ALA A 160 -2.50 -12.95 -8.12
N GLU A 161 -2.01 -14.18 -8.36
CA GLU A 161 -2.58 -15.42 -7.81
C GLU A 161 -2.67 -15.38 -6.28
N ASN A 162 -1.56 -15.07 -5.60
CA ASN A 162 -1.52 -14.99 -4.14
C ASN A 162 -2.42 -13.87 -3.60
N ALA A 163 -2.51 -12.73 -4.31
CA ALA A 163 -3.38 -11.64 -3.91
C ALA A 163 -4.85 -12.05 -3.94
N ARG A 164 -5.30 -12.89 -4.90
CA ARG A 164 -6.67 -13.42 -4.91
C ARG A 164 -6.97 -14.20 -3.63
N GLU A 165 -6.02 -15.04 -3.21
CA GLU A 165 -6.12 -15.83 -1.98
C GLU A 165 -6.13 -14.95 -0.73
N TRP A 166 -5.20 -14.01 -0.59
CA TRP A 166 -5.08 -13.14 0.58
C TRP A 166 -6.24 -12.19 0.75
N LEU A 167 -6.76 -11.65 -0.36
CA LEU A 167 -7.92 -10.76 -0.34
C LEU A 167 -9.21 -11.49 -0.02
N LYS A 168 -9.20 -12.83 -0.02
CA LYS A 168 -10.38 -13.70 0.01
C LYS A 168 -11.40 -13.23 -1.02
N ALA A 169 -10.91 -12.84 -2.20
CA ALA A 169 -11.76 -12.32 -3.24
C ALA A 169 -12.66 -13.44 -3.74
N GLU A 170 -13.97 -13.17 -3.80
CA GLU A 170 -14.83 -13.99 -4.65
C GLU A 170 -14.31 -13.87 -6.09
N PRO A 171 -14.21 -14.99 -6.85
CA PRO A 171 -13.56 -15.02 -8.16
C PRO A 171 -14.02 -13.91 -9.11
N PHE A 172 -15.29 -13.51 -9.03
CA PHE A 172 -15.93 -12.55 -9.92
C PHE A 172 -15.53 -11.08 -9.70
N LEU A 173 -14.98 -10.71 -8.54
CA LEU A 173 -14.68 -9.30 -8.20
C LEU A 173 -13.34 -8.82 -8.79
N ILE A 174 -12.46 -9.75 -9.17
CA ILE A 174 -11.17 -9.42 -9.79
C ILE A 174 -11.28 -9.36 -11.31
N ASP A 175 -12.15 -10.19 -11.92
CA ASP A 175 -12.33 -10.23 -13.37
C ASP A 175 -13.20 -9.08 -13.92
N LEU A 176 -13.98 -8.38 -13.09
CA LEU A 176 -14.84 -7.26 -13.52
C LEU A 176 -14.07 -5.96 -13.86
N TYR A 177 -12.77 -5.89 -13.56
CA TYR A 177 -11.94 -4.69 -13.72
C TYR A 177 -10.72 -4.90 -14.63
N ASP A 178 -10.67 -6.01 -15.35
CA ASP A 178 -9.71 -6.23 -16.44
C ASP A 178 -10.32 -5.68 -17.76
N PHE A 179 -10.15 -4.39 -17.99
CA PHE A 179 -10.36 -3.73 -19.29
C PHE A 179 -9.17 -2.81 -19.63
#